data_AF-A0A518H6I0-F1
#
_entry.id   AF-A0A518H6I0-F1
#
_cell.length_a   1.000
_cell.length_b   1.000
_cell.length_c   1.000
_cell.angle_alpha   90.00
_cell.angle_beta   90.00
_cell.angle_gamma   90.00
#
_symmetry.space_group_name_H-M   'P 1'
#
loop_
_entity.id
_entity.type
_entity.pdbx_description
1 polymer ?
#
loop_
_entity_poly.entity_id
_entity_poly.type
_entity_poly.pdbx_seq_one_letter_code
_entity_poly.pdbx_strand_id
1 'polypeptide(L)'
;MTRLRWAYLLRFFAGCCLIANGVYLGVGSFEGVGDAGDLLRYGAPGWQLIAFGLICVPLGLACWHRFGPQFGLGEAMGLVDRRAAVGSLVLLIVVLAVEILADGR
;
A
#
# COMPACT_ATOMS: atom_id res chain seq x y z
N MET A 1 -13.81 23.28 -3.66
CA MET A 1 -13.35 21.93 -3.25
C MET A 1 -12.10 22.07 -2.41
N THR A 2 -12.23 21.94 -1.09
CA THR A 2 -11.11 21.99 -0.14
C THR A 2 -10.13 20.86 -0.43
N ARG A 3 -8.99 21.15 -1.09
CA ARG A 3 -7.87 20.20 -1.17
C ARG A 3 -7.39 19.95 0.25
N LEU A 4 -7.71 18.78 0.80
CA LEU A 4 -7.12 18.33 2.05
C LEU A 4 -5.61 18.33 1.85
N ARG A 5 -4.87 19.14 2.62
CA ARG A 5 -3.41 19.32 2.46
C ARG A 5 -2.66 17.98 2.48
N TRP A 6 -3.23 16.96 3.11
CA TRP A 6 -2.64 15.63 3.29
C TRP A 6 -3.31 14.53 2.45
N ALA A 7 -4.18 14.89 1.49
CA ALA A 7 -4.80 13.92 0.58
C ALA A 7 -3.78 13.09 -0.20
N TYR A 8 -2.57 13.62 -0.38
CA TYR A 8 -1.48 12.90 -1.01
C TYR A 8 -1.02 11.70 -0.16
N LEU A 9 -0.91 11.81 1.16
CA LEU A 9 -0.55 10.66 2.01
C LEU A 9 -1.56 9.51 1.86
N LEU A 10 -2.86 9.83 1.79
CA LEU A 10 -3.92 8.84 1.56
C LEU A 10 -3.83 8.20 0.17
N ARG A 11 -3.54 9.00 -0.87
CA ARG A 11 -3.34 8.48 -2.23
C ARG A 11 -2.08 7.62 -2.34
N PHE A 12 -1.00 7.98 -1.64
CA PHE A 12 0.20 7.16 -1.56
C PHE A 12 -0.10 5.83 -0.87
N PHE A 13 -0.78 5.86 0.27
CA PHE A 13 -1.19 4.66 1.00
C PHE A 13 -2.09 3.75 0.15
N ALA A 14 -3.12 4.30 -0.49
CA ALA A 14 -3.99 3.54 -1.39
C ALA A 14 -3.21 2.90 -2.56
N GLY A 15 -2.27 3.63 -3.16
CA GLY A 15 -1.38 3.09 -4.18
C GLY A 15 -0.48 1.97 -3.65
N CYS A 16 0.05 2.11 -2.43
CA CYS A 16 0.84 1.08 -1.76
C CYS A 16 0.01 -0.19 -1.55
N CYS A 17 -1.22 -0.07 -1.03
CA CYS A 17 -2.11 -1.21 -0.81
C CYS A 17 -2.41 -1.93 -2.12
N LEU A 18 -2.70 -1.20 -3.20
CA LEU A 18 -2.95 -1.80 -4.52
C LEU A 18 -1.74 -2.60 -5.02
N ILE A 19 -0.53 -2.03 -4.92
CA ILE A 19 0.69 -2.71 -5.36
C ILE A 19 0.98 -3.91 -4.47
N ALA A 20 1.01 -3.74 -3.15
CA ALA A 20 1.36 -4.78 -2.20
C ALA A 20 0.38 -5.95 -2.29
N ASN A 21 -0.93 -5.69 -2.21
CA ASN A 21 -1.95 -6.75 -2.27
C ASN A 21 -1.99 -7.40 -3.66
N GLY A 22 -1.79 -6.62 -4.73
CA GLY A 22 -1.74 -7.12 -6.09
C GLY A 22 -0.55 -8.05 -6.34
N VAL A 23 0.65 -7.65 -5.92
CA VAL A 23 1.86 -8.49 -6.02
C VAL A 23 1.73 -9.72 -5.13
N TYR A 24 1.27 -9.53 -3.89
CA TYR A 24 1.10 -10.61 -2.92
C TYR A 24 0.19 -11.73 -3.45
N LEU A 25 -1.00 -11.39 -3.96
CA LEU A 25 -1.92 -12.38 -4.52
C LEU A 25 -1.45 -12.92 -5.88
N GLY A 26 -0.96 -12.04 -6.77
CA GLY A 26 -0.53 -12.44 -8.10
C GLY A 26 0.64 -13.41 -8.08
N VAL A 27 1.71 -13.09 -7.32
CA VAL A 27 2.87 -13.98 -7.16
C VAL A 27 2.55 -15.15 -6.24
N GLY A 28 1.79 -14.93 -5.15
CA GLY A 28 1.36 -15.98 -4.24
C GLY A 28 0.54 -17.08 -4.89
N SER A 29 -0.09 -16.81 -6.04
CA SER A 29 -0.82 -17.81 -6.84
C SER A 29 0.05 -18.96 -7.39
N PHE A 30 1.37 -18.76 -7.49
CA PHE A 30 2.31 -19.79 -7.95
C PHE A 30 2.84 -20.66 -6.81
N GLU A 31 3.03 -20.07 -5.63
CA GLU A 31 3.60 -20.74 -4.46
C GLU A 31 2.52 -21.35 -3.55
N GLY A 32 1.26 -20.88 -3.66
CA GLY A 32 0.13 -21.40 -2.88
C GLY A 32 0.26 -21.13 -1.38
N VAL A 33 0.91 -20.02 -1.01
CA VAL A 33 1.16 -19.61 0.37
C VAL A 33 0.30 -18.41 0.78
N GLY A 34 0.09 -18.24 2.09
CA GLY A 34 -0.71 -17.15 2.65
C GLY A 34 -2.15 -17.12 2.11
N ASP A 35 -2.74 -15.93 2.02
CA ASP A 35 -4.14 -15.78 1.58
C ASP A 35 -4.33 -16.22 0.13
N ALA A 36 -3.31 -16.10 -0.72
CA ALA A 36 -3.36 -16.63 -2.08
C ALA A 36 -3.54 -18.15 -2.06
N GLY A 37 -2.79 -18.85 -1.20
CA GLY A 37 -2.94 -20.28 -0.97
C GLY A 37 -4.32 -20.66 -0.46
N ASP A 38 -4.84 -19.91 0.51
CA ASP A 38 -6.17 -20.16 1.06
C ASP A 38 -7.27 -19.93 0.00
N LEU A 39 -7.18 -18.87 -0.80
CA LEU A 39 -8.10 -18.65 -1.93
C LEU A 39 -8.07 -19.80 -2.94
N LEU A 40 -6.88 -20.28 -3.31
CA LEU A 40 -6.75 -21.44 -4.21
C LEU A 40 -7.38 -22.70 -3.60
N ARG A 41 -7.18 -22.94 -2.30
CA ARG A 41 -7.78 -24.08 -1.56
C ARG A 41 -9.30 -24.02 -1.52
N TYR A 42 -9.87 -22.82 -1.40
CA TYR A 42 -11.32 -22.60 -1.46
C TYR A 42 -11.88 -22.59 -2.90
N GLY A 43 -11.04 -22.87 -3.90
CA GLY A 43 -11.46 -23.06 -5.28
C GLY A 43 -11.38 -21.81 -6.16
N ALA A 44 -10.78 -20.71 -5.69
CA ALA A 44 -10.48 -19.58 -6.56
C ALA A 44 -9.47 -20.02 -7.64
N PRO A 45 -9.76 -19.80 -8.93
CA PRO A 45 -8.83 -20.17 -9.98
C PRO A 45 -7.63 -19.19 -10.01
N GLY A 46 -6.40 -19.72 -10.08
CA GLY A 46 -5.18 -18.91 -9.98
C GLY A 46 -5.06 -17.77 -11.00
N TRP A 47 -5.65 -17.92 -12.19
CA TRP A 47 -5.67 -16.83 -13.19
C TRP A 47 -6.40 -15.58 -12.68
N GLN A 48 -7.40 -15.70 -11.80
CA GLN A 48 -8.10 -14.55 -11.21
C GLN A 48 -7.17 -13.77 -10.28
N LEU A 49 -6.31 -14.46 -9.53
CA LEU A 49 -5.34 -13.85 -8.63
C LEU A 49 -4.26 -13.11 -9.44
N ILE A 50 -3.79 -13.72 -10.54
CA ILE A 50 -2.87 -13.09 -11.49
C ILE A 50 -3.52 -11.85 -12.12
N ALA A 51 -4.76 -11.96 -12.61
CA ALA A 51 -5.50 -10.85 -13.20
C ALA A 51 -5.70 -9.70 -12.20
N PHE A 52 -6.02 -10.02 -10.94
CA PHE A 52 -6.11 -9.04 -9.86
C PHE A 52 -4.78 -8.30 -9.69
N GLY A 53 -3.67 -9.02 -9.61
CA GLY A 53 -2.33 -8.42 -9.54
C GLY A 53 -2.01 -7.53 -10.75
N LEU A 54 -2.29 -8.01 -11.97
CA LEU A 54 -2.08 -7.26 -13.21
C LEU A 54 -2.92 -5.99 -13.31
N ILE A 55 -4.04 -5.89 -12.60
CA ILE A 55 -4.88 -4.68 -12.57
C ILE A 55 -4.45 -3.75 -11.43
N CYS A 56 -4.28 -4.30 -10.22
CA CYS A 56 -3.97 -3.51 -9.03
C CYS A 56 -2.58 -2.87 -9.10
N VAL A 57 -1.56 -3.56 -9.62
CA VAL A 57 -0.20 -3.01 -9.69
C VAL A 57 -0.15 -1.77 -10.60
N PRO A 58 -0.63 -1.79 -11.86
CA PRO A 58 -0.68 -0.58 -12.69
C PRO A 58 -1.53 0.54 -12.08
N LEU A 59 -2.67 0.23 -11.48
CA LEU A 59 -3.51 1.24 -10.82
C LEU A 59 -2.79 1.88 -9.63
N GLY A 60 -2.08 1.10 -8.82
CA GLY A 60 -1.29 1.64 -7.71
C GLY A 60 -0.10 2.48 -8.19
N LEU A 61 0.58 2.06 -9.27
CA LEU A 61 1.62 2.88 -9.91
C LEU A 61 1.05 4.18 -10.51
N ALA A 62 -0.15 4.13 -11.08
CA ALA A 62 -0.86 5.33 -11.54
C ALA A 62 -1.24 6.25 -10.37
N CYS A 63 -1.62 5.69 -9.20
CA CYS A 63 -1.80 6.47 -7.99
C CYS A 63 -0.50 7.16 -7.55
N TRP A 64 0.66 6.54 -7.71
CA TRP A 64 1.96 7.15 -7.40
C TRP A 64 2.52 8.05 -8.51
N HIS A 65 1.88 8.12 -9.67
CA HIS A 65 2.37 8.96 -10.75
C HIS A 65 2.44 10.45 -10.33
N ARG A 66 3.64 11.05 -10.49
CA ARG A 66 3.99 12.44 -10.13
C ARG A 66 4.00 12.77 -8.63
N PHE A 67 4.10 11.76 -7.76
CA PHE A 67 4.14 11.97 -6.31
C PHE A 67 5.52 12.33 -5.73
N GLY A 68 6.60 12.12 -6.48
CA GLY A 68 7.98 12.31 -6.01
C GLY A 68 8.25 13.64 -5.29
N PRO A 69 7.89 14.81 -5.86
CA PRO A 69 8.13 16.10 -5.22
C PRO A 69 7.49 16.26 -3.83
N GLN A 70 6.35 15.61 -3.57
CA GLN A 70 5.68 15.72 -2.26
C GLN A 70 6.41 14.96 -1.15
N PHE A 71 7.32 14.07 -1.52
CA PHE A 71 8.20 13.34 -0.60
C PHE A 71 9.66 13.83 -0.66
N GLY A 72 9.90 15.02 -1.22
CA GLY A 72 11.24 15.60 -1.29
C GLY A 72 12.11 15.04 -2.43
N LEU A 73 11.54 14.26 -3.36
CA LEU A 73 12.27 13.71 -4.52
C LEU A 73 12.24 14.68 -5.72
N GLY A 74 13.28 14.65 -6.54
CA GLY A 74 13.37 15.51 -7.74
C GLY A 74 13.44 17.00 -7.38
N GLU A 75 12.57 17.82 -7.97
CA GLU A 75 12.56 19.28 -7.82
C GLU A 75 12.40 19.77 -6.38
N ALA A 76 11.89 18.93 -5.47
CA ALA A 76 11.71 19.29 -4.06
C ALA A 76 13.02 19.23 -3.24
N MET A 77 14.12 18.69 -3.79
CA MET A 77 15.47 18.79 -3.22
C MET A 77 15.58 18.41 -1.72
N GLY A 78 14.87 17.36 -1.30
CA GLY A 78 14.86 16.88 0.08
C GLY A 78 13.94 17.63 1.05
N LEU A 79 13.19 18.62 0.58
CA LEU A 79 12.22 19.34 1.40
C LEU A 79 10.93 18.52 1.56
N VAL A 80 10.59 18.19 2.81
CA VAL A 80 9.39 17.42 3.18
C VAL A 80 8.59 18.19 4.22
N ASP A 81 7.26 18.13 4.15
CA ASP A 81 6.39 18.71 5.18
C ASP A 81 6.62 18.01 6.53
N ARG A 82 7.20 18.75 7.49
CA ARG A 82 7.53 18.23 8.83
C ARG A 82 6.30 17.70 9.58
N ARG A 83 5.12 18.30 9.38
CA ARG A 83 3.89 17.86 10.05
C ARG A 83 3.38 16.57 9.45
N ALA A 84 3.50 16.40 8.14
CA ALA A 84 3.18 15.13 7.48
C ALA A 84 4.12 14.01 7.96
N ALA A 85 5.43 14.28 8.05
CA ALA A 85 6.40 13.31 8.55
C ALA A 85 6.13 12.88 10.00
N VAL A 86 5.92 13.85 10.90
CA VAL A 86 5.59 13.57 12.31
C VAL A 86 4.23 12.86 12.41
N GLY A 87 3.23 13.28 11.63
CA GLY A 87 1.92 12.63 11.59
C GLY A 87 2.00 11.17 11.16
N SER A 88 2.76 10.86 10.11
CA SER A 88 3.01 9.48 9.67
C SER A 88 3.75 8.65 10.72
N LEU A 89 4.73 9.24 11.41
CA LEU A 89 5.47 8.56 12.49
C LEU A 89 4.54 8.23 13.67
N VAL A 90 3.72 9.19 14.10
CA VAL A 90 2.74 8.96 15.18
C VAL A 90 1.74 7.88 14.77
N LEU A 91 1.24 7.92 13.53
CA LEU A 91 0.32 6.90 13.02
C LEU A 91 0.97 5.52 13.02
N LEU A 92 2.23 5.40 12.59
CA LEU A 92 2.98 4.15 12.65
C LEU A 92 3.11 3.64 14.09
N ILE A 93 3.50 4.50 15.03
CA ILE A 93 3.61 4.13 16.46
C ILE A 93 2.26 3.63 17.00
N VAL A 94 1.16 4.30 16.66
CA VAL A 94 -0.18 3.88 17.06
C VAL A 94 -0.54 2.52 16.46
N VAL A 95 -0.30 2.31 15.16
CA VAL A 95 -0.57 1.02 14.51
C VAL A 95 0.25 -0.10 15.17
N LEU A 96 1.55 0.12 15.42
CA LEU A 96 2.41 -0.85 16.09
C LEU A 96 1.96 -1.12 17.54
N ALA A 97 1.59 -0.08 18.28
CA ALA A 97 1.10 -0.25 19.65
C ALA A 97 -0.22 -1.02 19.68
N VAL A 98 -1.14 -0.74 18.77
CA VAL A 98 -2.40 -1.48 18.62
C VAL A 98 -2.13 -2.92 18.24
N GLU A 99 -1.25 -3.18 17.27
CA GLU A 99 -0.87 -4.54 16.86
C GLU A 99 -0.32 -5.31 18.06
N ILE A 100 0.68 -4.77 18.77
CA ILE A 100 1.28 -5.41 19.95
C ILE A 100 0.22 -5.71 21.03
N LEU A 101 -0.71 -4.79 21.26
CA LEU A 101 -1.74 -4.95 22.28
C LEU A 101 -2.83 -5.94 21.86
N ALA A 102 -3.12 -6.05 20.56
CA ALA A 102 -4.12 -6.94 19.99
C ALA A 102 -3.59 -8.38 19.80
N ASP A 103 -2.32 -8.52 19.40
CA ASP A 103 -1.71 -9.82 19.16
C ASP A 103 -1.37 -10.57 20.45
N GLY A 104 -1.29 -9.89 21.60
CA GLY A 104 -1.52 -10.43 22.94
C GLY A 104 -0.82 -11.76 23.29
N ARG A 105 0.27 -12.08 22.59
CA ARG A 105 1.21 -13.16 22.86
C ARG A 105 2.44 -12.58 23.53
#